data_AF-A0A7S4F1I5-F1
#
_entry.id   AF-A0A7S4F1I5-F1
#
_cell.length_a   1.000
_cell.length_b   1.000
_cell.length_c   1.000
_cell.angle_alpha   90.00
_cell.angle_beta   90.00
_cell.angle_gamma   90.00
#
_symmetry.space_group_name_H-M   'P 1'
#
loop_
_entity.id
_entity.type
_entity.pdbx_description
1 polymer ?
#
loop_
_entity_poly.entity_id
_entity_poly.type
_entity_poly.pdbx_seq_one_letter_code
_entity_poly.pdbx_strand_id
1 'polypeptide(L)'
;SGEARTMLSRTVAVARPGLRHRSASLWAKVAAAPPDAILGLVEEFKKDPRPQKVSLSAGTYRTDEGKPWVLPSVKLAEERIVAANLDKEYLGIAGMAGFTSRAREFAMGDDCSAIKEGRVASVQTLSGTGACRLIGEFYAQHLGKGTPLYLPKPSWGNHAKIFAAAGLEVRYYRYWDPKTLGLDCAGMIEDLKAAPDGSAVLLHACAHNPTGVDPTEGQWRDIASALKGRELALFFDSAYQGFASGNAEADAFSIRHFEKEGISFALGQSFAKNFGLYGERVGVLSMICADPDEAQRIESQLKQLIRPMYSSPPLSGARIVEVRAATLRTHVHGQAESGTHVHRYAESGTHAHR
;
A
#
# COMPACT_ATOMS: atom_id res chain seq x y z
N SER A 1 -77.96 24.36 51.66
CA SER A 1 -77.50 24.05 50.29
C SER A 1 -76.04 23.64 50.34
N GLY A 2 -75.69 22.47 49.78
CA GLY A 2 -74.34 21.88 49.73
C GLY A 2 -73.96 21.16 51.03
N GLU A 3 -74.00 19.84 51.20
CA GLU A 3 -73.50 18.72 50.39
C GLU A 3 -71.98 18.72 50.12
N ALA A 4 -71.33 17.69 50.70
CA ALA A 4 -70.49 16.70 50.04
C ALA A 4 -68.95 16.79 50.18
N ARG A 5 -68.47 15.75 50.89
CA ARG A 5 -67.49 14.74 50.45
C ARG A 5 -66.02 15.15 50.38
N THR A 6 -65.33 14.72 51.44
CA THR A 6 -63.95 14.25 51.49
C THR A 6 -63.57 13.46 50.24
N MET A 7 -62.72 14.03 49.37
CA MET A 7 -62.06 13.28 48.29
C MET A 7 -60.70 12.77 48.78
N LEU A 8 -60.60 11.46 48.88
CA LEU A 8 -59.36 10.71 48.98
C LEU A 8 -58.52 10.94 47.71
N SER A 9 -57.33 11.53 47.88
CA SER A 9 -56.33 11.62 46.83
C SER A 9 -55.78 10.22 46.54
N ARG A 10 -56.23 9.61 45.43
CA ARG A 10 -55.64 8.38 44.87
C ARG A 10 -54.28 8.73 44.31
N THR A 11 -53.22 8.27 44.97
CA THR A 11 -51.86 8.31 44.42
C THR A 11 -51.79 7.28 43.29
N VAL A 12 -51.73 7.74 42.03
CA VAL A 12 -51.48 6.87 40.88
C VAL A 12 -49.99 6.54 40.89
N ALA A 13 -49.64 5.31 41.27
CA ALA A 13 -48.29 4.79 41.10
C ALA A 13 -48.01 4.67 39.60
N VAL A 14 -47.18 5.56 39.07
CA VAL A 14 -46.63 5.44 37.71
C VAL A 14 -45.67 4.24 37.73
N ALA A 15 -46.13 3.10 37.21
CA ALA A 15 -45.27 1.95 36.99
C ALA A 15 -44.15 2.35 36.02
N ARG A 16 -42.91 2.40 36.52
CA ARG A 16 -41.73 2.50 35.66
C ARG A 16 -41.74 1.32 34.70
N PRO A 17 -41.60 1.51 33.37
CA PRO A 17 -41.50 0.39 32.47
C PRO A 17 -40.28 -0.43 32.89
N GLY A 18 -40.52 -1.67 33.29
CA GLY A 18 -39.45 -2.59 33.68
C GLY A 18 -38.40 -2.63 32.58
N LEU A 19 -37.13 -2.50 32.97
CA LEU A 19 -36.00 -2.79 32.10
C LEU A 19 -36.24 -4.18 31.52
N ARG A 20 -36.64 -4.23 30.24
CA ARG A 20 -36.66 -5.50 29.51
C ARG A 20 -35.22 -6.01 29.55
N HIS A 21 -34.98 -7.09 30.29
CA HIS A 21 -33.76 -7.85 30.16
C HIS A 21 -33.67 -8.26 28.69
N ARG A 22 -32.80 -7.59 27.93
CA ARG A 22 -32.44 -8.06 26.60
C ARG A 22 -31.83 -9.45 26.81
N SER A 23 -32.29 -10.43 26.04
CA SER A 23 -31.61 -11.72 25.93
C SER A 23 -30.12 -11.48 25.65
N ALA A 24 -29.26 -12.40 26.12
CA ALA A 24 -27.83 -12.31 25.84
C ALA A 24 -27.61 -12.10 24.33
N SER A 25 -26.91 -11.01 23.98
CA SER A 25 -26.64 -10.66 22.58
C SER A 25 -25.85 -11.79 21.92
N LEU A 26 -26.16 -12.09 20.66
CA LEU A 26 -25.34 -12.97 19.81
C LEU A 26 -23.84 -12.57 19.85
N TRP A 27 -23.58 -11.28 20.04
CA TRP A 27 -22.25 -10.69 20.03
C TRP A 27 -21.60 -10.59 21.41
N ALA A 28 -22.21 -11.12 22.47
CA ALA A 28 -21.71 -10.97 23.85
C ALA A 28 -20.31 -11.56 24.08
N LYS A 29 -19.85 -12.47 23.21
CA LYS A 29 -18.52 -13.09 23.27
C LYS A 29 -17.49 -12.45 22.33
N VAL A 30 -17.87 -11.45 21.53
CA VAL A 30 -16.93 -10.78 20.62
C VAL A 30 -15.96 -9.96 21.45
N ALA A 31 -14.69 -10.40 21.46
CA ALA A 31 -13.62 -9.69 22.15
C ALA A 31 -13.26 -8.40 21.41
N ALA A 32 -12.86 -7.37 22.16
CA ALA A 32 -12.31 -6.16 21.58
C ALA A 32 -11.02 -6.50 20.80
N ALA A 33 -10.92 -6.05 19.55
CA ALA A 33 -9.70 -6.18 18.78
C ALA A 33 -8.58 -5.32 19.41
N PRO A 34 -7.32 -5.79 19.41
CA PRO A 34 -6.21 -4.95 19.83
C PRO A 34 -6.07 -3.75 18.89
N PRO A 35 -5.71 -2.56 19.40
CA PRO A 35 -5.49 -1.39 18.55
C PRO A 35 -4.33 -1.64 17.58
N ASP A 36 -4.39 -1.07 16.39
CA ASP A 36 -3.24 -1.09 15.48
C ASP A 36 -2.11 -0.25 16.07
N ALA A 37 -0.90 -0.81 16.13
CA ALA A 37 0.23 -0.16 16.80
C ALA A 37 0.56 1.24 16.24
N ILE A 38 0.39 1.46 14.94
CA ILE A 38 0.69 2.76 14.31
C ILE A 38 -0.50 3.71 14.48
N LEU A 39 -1.72 3.25 14.17
CA LEU A 39 -2.91 4.11 14.27
C LEU A 39 -3.23 4.49 15.73
N GLY A 40 -3.01 3.59 16.67
CA GLY A 40 -3.16 3.84 18.11
C GLY A 40 -2.22 4.94 18.59
N LEU A 41 -0.95 4.94 18.16
CA LEU A 41 -0.01 6.02 18.48
C LEU A 41 -0.45 7.38 17.92
N VAL A 42 -1.09 7.42 16.75
CA VAL A 42 -1.66 8.66 16.19
C VAL A 42 -2.84 9.16 17.04
N GLU A 43 -3.68 8.26 17.55
CA GLU A 43 -4.77 8.63 18.45
C GLU A 43 -4.27 9.14 19.80
N GLU A 44 -3.28 8.47 20.39
CA GLU A 44 -2.62 8.92 21.63
C GLU A 44 -1.96 10.28 21.43
N PHE A 45 -1.24 10.46 20.32
CA PHE A 45 -0.67 11.76 19.95
C PHE A 45 -1.74 12.85 19.86
N LYS A 46 -2.91 12.57 19.27
CA LYS A 46 -4.00 13.55 19.19
C LYS A 46 -4.56 13.92 20.57
N LYS A 47 -4.69 12.94 21.48
CA LYS A 47 -5.22 13.13 22.84
C LYS A 47 -4.24 13.86 23.77
N ASP A 48 -2.95 13.82 23.49
CA ASP A 48 -1.93 14.50 24.29
C ASP A 48 -2.13 16.03 24.28
N PRO A 49 -2.36 16.69 25.43
CA PRO A 49 -2.62 18.13 25.47
C PRO A 49 -1.34 18.98 25.36
N ARG A 50 -0.14 18.38 25.41
CA ARG A 50 1.12 19.13 25.39
C ARG A 50 1.28 19.90 24.07
N PRO A 51 1.59 21.20 24.10
CA PRO A 51 1.72 22.00 22.87
C PRO A 51 2.98 21.67 22.07
N GLN A 52 4.02 21.13 22.72
CA GLN A 52 5.32 20.78 22.10
C GLN A 52 5.44 19.30 21.74
N LYS A 53 4.31 18.61 21.50
CA LYS A 53 4.31 17.21 21.07
C LYS A 53 4.74 17.08 19.62
N VAL A 54 5.56 16.07 19.32
CA VAL A 54 6.01 15.73 17.96
C VAL A 54 5.58 14.30 17.63
N SER A 55 4.98 14.08 16.46
CA SER A 55 4.63 12.75 15.99
C SER A 55 5.70 12.26 15.02
N LEU A 56 6.43 11.21 15.41
CA LEU A 56 7.35 10.47 14.53
C LEU A 56 6.74 9.14 14.05
N SER A 57 5.45 8.93 14.29
CA SER A 57 4.75 7.67 14.01
C SER A 57 3.97 7.69 12.69
N ALA A 58 3.56 8.87 12.20
CA ALA A 58 2.76 8.97 11.00
C ALA A 58 3.63 8.86 9.73
N GLY A 59 3.48 7.76 8.98
CA GLY A 59 4.13 7.54 7.68
C GLY A 59 3.55 8.37 6.52
N THR A 60 3.34 9.66 6.76
CA THR A 60 2.71 10.61 5.84
C THR A 60 3.52 11.90 5.84
N TYR A 61 3.82 12.42 4.64
CA TYR A 61 4.59 13.63 4.47
C TYR A 61 3.90 14.86 5.11
N ARG A 62 4.71 15.78 5.62
CA ARG A 62 4.30 17.01 6.31
C ARG A 62 5.13 18.19 5.83
N THR A 63 4.56 19.39 5.92
CA THR A 63 5.31 20.64 5.80
C THR A 63 6.24 20.83 7.00
N ASP A 64 7.12 21.84 6.93
CA ASP A 64 8.03 22.20 8.03
C ASP A 64 7.27 22.59 9.32
N GLU A 65 6.04 23.08 9.20
CA GLU A 65 5.15 23.36 10.34
C GLU A 65 4.38 22.11 10.83
N GLY A 66 4.70 20.92 10.32
CA GLY A 66 4.06 19.67 10.71
C GLY A 66 2.63 19.48 10.17
N LYS A 67 2.22 20.23 9.14
CA LYS A 67 0.86 20.16 8.55
C LYS A 67 0.79 19.19 7.37
N PRO A 68 -0.38 18.59 7.07
CA PRO A 68 -0.57 17.84 5.83
C PRO A 68 -0.26 18.71 4.61
N TRP A 69 0.46 18.14 3.64
CA TRP A 69 0.80 18.82 2.39
C TRP A 69 0.11 18.17 1.20
N VAL A 70 -0.62 18.98 0.44
CA VAL A 70 -1.23 18.57 -0.84
C VAL A 70 -0.40 19.18 -1.96
N LEU A 71 0.13 18.33 -2.83
CA LEU A 71 1.00 18.75 -3.92
C LEU A 71 0.29 19.78 -4.82
N PRO A 72 0.94 20.87 -5.25
CA PRO A 72 0.36 21.83 -6.18
C PRO A 72 -0.20 21.18 -7.46
N SER A 73 0.49 20.16 -7.97
CA SER A 73 0.04 19.40 -9.15
C SER A 73 -1.27 18.63 -8.92
N VAL A 74 -1.52 18.19 -7.69
CA VAL A 74 -2.79 17.53 -7.34
C VAL A 74 -3.92 18.53 -7.35
N LYS A 75 -3.73 19.70 -6.72
CA LYS A 75 -4.72 20.79 -6.72
C LYS A 75 -5.12 21.20 -8.14
N LEU A 76 -4.13 21.37 -9.02
CA LEU A 76 -4.38 21.71 -10.42
C LEU A 76 -5.14 20.59 -11.16
N ALA A 77 -4.85 19.32 -10.88
CA ALA A 77 -5.60 18.22 -11.46
C ALA A 77 -7.05 18.20 -10.96
N GLU A 78 -7.29 18.46 -9.68
CA GLU A 78 -8.63 18.59 -9.10
C GLU A 78 -9.43 19.72 -9.77
N GLU A 79 -8.83 20.90 -9.94
CA GLU A 79 -9.45 22.04 -10.65
C GLU A 79 -9.86 21.66 -12.08
N ARG A 80 -8.97 20.99 -12.82
CA ARG A 80 -9.26 20.51 -14.18
C ARG A 80 -10.40 19.50 -14.21
N ILE A 81 -10.44 18.57 -13.26
CA ILE A 81 -11.50 17.56 -13.17
C ILE A 81 -12.85 18.20 -12.86
N VAL A 82 -12.88 19.20 -11.96
CA VAL A 82 -14.10 19.96 -11.65
C VAL A 82 -14.56 20.75 -12.86
N ALA A 83 -13.66 21.47 -13.54
CA ALA A 83 -13.97 22.26 -14.73
C ALA A 83 -14.51 21.40 -15.90
N ALA A 84 -14.04 20.16 -16.01
CA ALA A 84 -14.48 19.23 -17.05
C ALA A 84 -15.91 18.68 -16.85
N ASN A 85 -16.53 18.92 -15.68
CA ASN A 85 -17.90 18.50 -15.34
C ASN A 85 -18.21 17.04 -15.70
N LEU A 86 -17.27 16.14 -15.38
CA LEU A 86 -17.36 14.72 -15.70
C LEU A 86 -18.40 14.00 -14.83
N ASP A 87 -19.02 12.96 -15.38
CA ASP A 87 -19.94 12.08 -14.64
C ASP A 87 -19.26 11.36 -13.45
N LYS A 88 -20.08 10.64 -12.68
CA LYS A 88 -19.65 9.80 -11.54
C LYS A 88 -20.11 8.35 -11.71
N GLU A 89 -20.19 7.89 -12.96
CA GLU A 89 -20.61 6.52 -13.25
C GLU A 89 -19.58 5.49 -12.75
N TYR A 90 -20.03 4.25 -12.58
CA TYR A 90 -19.15 3.17 -12.17
C TYR A 90 -18.04 2.93 -13.19
N LEU A 91 -16.83 2.73 -12.69
CA LEU A 91 -15.76 2.14 -13.49
C LEU A 91 -16.05 0.66 -13.77
N GLY A 92 -15.43 0.15 -14.84
CA GLY A 92 -15.28 -1.29 -15.03
C GLY A 92 -14.50 -1.91 -13.86
N ILE A 93 -14.60 -3.23 -13.70
CA ILE A 93 -14.00 -3.96 -12.56
C ILE A 93 -12.47 -3.77 -12.49
N ALA A 94 -11.81 -3.74 -13.65
CA ALA A 94 -10.37 -3.47 -13.74
C ALA A 94 -9.98 -2.00 -13.46
N GLY A 95 -10.96 -1.10 -13.34
CA GLY A 95 -10.76 0.33 -13.13
C GLY A 95 -10.61 1.12 -14.42
N MET A 96 -9.97 2.28 -14.29
CA MET A 96 -9.80 3.26 -15.38
C MET A 96 -8.58 2.90 -16.24
N ALA A 97 -8.82 2.55 -17.52
CA ALA A 97 -7.79 2.04 -18.42
C ALA A 97 -6.63 3.02 -18.67
N GLY A 98 -6.93 4.31 -18.80
CA GLY A 98 -5.90 5.35 -18.96
C GLY A 98 -4.98 5.41 -17.75
N PHE A 99 -5.56 5.49 -16.55
CA PHE A 99 -4.83 5.41 -15.29
C PHE A 99 -3.96 4.14 -15.16
N THR A 100 -4.51 2.94 -15.38
CA THR A 100 -3.72 1.70 -15.21
C THR A 100 -2.57 1.60 -16.21
N SER A 101 -2.76 2.03 -17.47
CA SER A 101 -1.65 2.07 -18.45
C SER A 101 -0.55 3.02 -18.02
N ARG A 102 -0.92 4.24 -17.62
CA ARG A 102 0.05 5.26 -17.18
C ARG A 102 0.79 4.85 -15.91
N ALA A 103 0.13 4.14 -15.00
CA ALA A 103 0.74 3.63 -13.78
C ALA A 103 1.82 2.58 -14.07
N ARG A 104 1.53 1.60 -14.93
CA ARG A 104 2.53 0.57 -15.30
C ARG A 104 3.69 1.18 -16.10
N GLU A 105 3.43 2.12 -17.01
CA GLU A 105 4.47 2.85 -17.75
C GLU A 105 5.40 3.63 -16.80
N PHE A 106 4.84 4.27 -15.77
CA PHE A 106 5.61 4.99 -14.75
C PHE A 106 6.58 4.08 -13.97
N ALA A 107 6.17 2.86 -13.62
CA ALA A 107 7.05 1.92 -12.92
C ALA A 107 8.03 1.22 -13.88
N MET A 108 7.53 0.63 -14.96
CA MET A 108 8.30 -0.28 -15.82
C MET A 108 9.12 0.45 -16.89
N GLY A 109 8.81 1.71 -17.20
CA GLY A 109 9.48 2.48 -18.26
C GLY A 109 8.93 2.19 -19.66
N ASP A 110 9.23 3.09 -20.60
CA ASP A 110 8.81 2.99 -22.00
C ASP A 110 9.52 1.88 -22.79
N ASP A 111 10.69 1.47 -22.32
CA ASP A 111 11.47 0.42 -22.96
C ASP A 111 10.99 -0.99 -22.59
N CYS A 112 10.09 -1.11 -21.60
CA CYS A 112 9.53 -2.38 -21.10
C CYS A 112 8.98 -3.25 -22.24
N SER A 113 9.58 -4.43 -22.42
CA SER A 113 9.19 -5.38 -23.46
C SER A 113 7.82 -5.97 -23.19
N ALA A 114 7.53 -6.31 -21.92
CA ALA A 114 6.26 -6.89 -21.53
C ALA A 114 5.06 -5.98 -21.84
N ILE A 115 5.21 -4.66 -21.69
CA ILE A 115 4.16 -3.71 -22.06
C ILE A 115 3.94 -3.71 -23.58
N LYS A 116 5.02 -3.60 -24.36
CA LYS A 116 4.95 -3.54 -25.84
C LYS A 116 4.36 -4.81 -26.45
N GLU A 117 4.66 -5.95 -25.84
CA GLU A 117 4.22 -7.27 -26.27
C GLU A 117 2.83 -7.62 -25.74
N GLY A 118 2.19 -6.77 -24.92
CA GLY A 118 0.85 -7.03 -24.39
C GLY A 118 0.80 -8.07 -23.26
N ARG A 119 1.93 -8.33 -22.60
CA ARG A 119 2.10 -9.36 -21.55
C ARG A 119 1.88 -8.85 -20.12
N VAL A 120 1.20 -7.72 -19.94
CA VAL A 120 0.98 -7.12 -18.61
C VAL A 120 -0.51 -7.02 -18.30
N ALA A 121 -0.99 -7.88 -17.41
CA ALA A 121 -2.32 -7.76 -16.81
C ALA A 121 -2.29 -6.63 -15.78
N SER A 122 -3.30 -5.75 -15.74
CA SER A 122 -3.33 -4.65 -14.77
C SER A 122 -4.74 -4.31 -14.31
N VAL A 123 -4.91 -4.14 -13.01
CA VAL A 123 -6.16 -3.73 -12.38
C VAL A 123 -5.90 -2.63 -11.36
N GLN A 124 -6.79 -1.64 -11.30
CA GLN A 124 -6.77 -0.63 -10.25
C GLN A 124 -7.18 -1.24 -8.91
N THR A 125 -6.48 -0.84 -7.85
CA THR A 125 -6.67 -1.36 -6.49
C THR A 125 -6.87 -0.23 -5.48
N LEU A 126 -7.32 -0.59 -4.28
CA LEU A 126 -7.45 0.31 -3.12
C LEU A 126 -6.07 0.65 -2.53
N SER A 127 -5.24 1.35 -3.32
CA SER A 127 -3.84 1.62 -3.04
C SER A 127 -2.99 0.36 -2.86
N GLY A 128 -1.75 0.51 -2.36
CA GLY A 128 -0.82 -0.62 -2.17
C GLY A 128 -1.36 -1.71 -1.22
N THR A 129 -2.11 -1.32 -0.19
CA THR A 129 -2.78 -2.28 0.72
C THR A 129 -3.79 -3.16 -0.03
N GLY A 130 -4.59 -2.56 -0.92
CA GLY A 130 -5.52 -3.28 -1.78
C GLY A 130 -4.79 -4.21 -2.75
N ALA A 131 -3.66 -3.77 -3.32
CA ALA A 131 -2.82 -4.61 -4.17
C ALA A 131 -2.27 -5.83 -3.40
N CYS A 132 -1.73 -5.63 -2.18
CA CYS A 132 -1.23 -6.73 -1.33
C CYS A 132 -2.35 -7.73 -0.99
N ARG A 133 -3.55 -7.26 -0.66
CA ARG A 133 -4.67 -8.16 -0.35
C ARG A 133 -5.10 -8.94 -1.59
N LEU A 134 -5.24 -8.27 -2.74
CA LEU A 134 -5.68 -8.90 -3.97
C LEU A 134 -4.69 -9.96 -4.47
N ILE A 135 -3.38 -9.65 -4.47
CA ILE A 135 -2.37 -10.63 -4.89
C ILE A 135 -2.27 -11.80 -3.89
N GLY A 136 -2.48 -11.54 -2.59
CA GLY A 136 -2.56 -12.59 -1.57
C GLY A 136 -3.71 -13.57 -1.83
N GLU A 137 -4.91 -13.06 -2.14
CA GLU A 137 -6.07 -13.90 -2.51
C GLU A 137 -5.79 -14.68 -3.79
N PHE A 138 -5.19 -14.04 -4.79
CA PHE A 138 -4.81 -14.69 -6.04
C PHE A 138 -3.83 -15.84 -5.82
N TYR A 139 -2.76 -15.63 -5.03
CA TYR A 139 -1.82 -16.69 -4.67
C TYR A 139 -2.50 -17.80 -3.86
N ALA A 140 -3.34 -17.47 -2.87
CA ALA A 140 -4.05 -18.50 -2.10
C ALA A 140 -5.00 -19.34 -2.96
N GLN A 141 -5.63 -18.74 -3.98
CA GLN A 141 -6.52 -19.44 -4.91
C GLN A 141 -5.76 -20.32 -5.91
N HIS A 142 -4.61 -19.87 -6.42
CA HIS A 142 -3.93 -20.53 -7.54
C HIS A 142 -2.70 -21.34 -7.16
N LEU A 143 -2.01 -20.99 -6.07
CA LEU A 143 -0.90 -21.78 -5.48
C LEU A 143 -1.39 -22.66 -4.33
N GLY A 144 -2.49 -22.27 -3.69
CA GLY A 144 -3.14 -23.02 -2.60
C GLY A 144 -3.02 -22.31 -1.26
N LYS A 145 -4.03 -22.51 -0.40
CA LYS A 145 -4.00 -22.03 1.00
C LYS A 145 -2.88 -22.74 1.76
N GLY A 146 -2.19 -21.99 2.61
CA GLY A 146 -1.00 -22.46 3.32
C GLY A 146 0.29 -22.37 2.50
N THR A 147 0.25 -21.87 1.27
CA THR A 147 1.48 -21.61 0.49
C THR A 147 2.41 -20.69 1.29
N PRO A 148 3.70 -21.04 1.43
CA PRO A 148 4.68 -20.18 2.09
C PRO A 148 4.83 -18.85 1.37
N LEU A 149 4.70 -17.75 2.11
CA LEU A 149 5.03 -16.41 1.67
C LEU A 149 6.20 -15.88 2.51
N TYR A 150 7.29 -15.52 1.84
CA TYR A 150 8.49 -14.99 2.45
C TYR A 150 8.46 -13.45 2.46
N LEU A 151 8.51 -12.86 3.66
CA LEU A 151 8.64 -11.42 3.89
C LEU A 151 10.07 -11.08 4.38
N PRO A 152 10.60 -9.87 4.12
CA PRO A 152 11.85 -9.46 4.74
C PRO A 152 11.69 -9.38 6.26
N LYS A 153 12.78 -9.66 7.00
CA LYS A 153 12.82 -9.47 8.45
C LYS A 153 13.67 -8.23 8.81
N PRO A 154 13.06 -7.16 9.37
CA PRO A 154 11.62 -6.91 9.52
C PRO A 154 10.97 -6.47 8.18
N SER A 155 9.66 -6.24 8.20
CA SER A 155 8.85 -5.75 7.07
C SER A 155 7.77 -4.79 7.60
N TRP A 156 7.04 -4.09 6.72
CA TRP A 156 5.87 -3.30 7.12
C TRP A 156 4.89 -4.17 7.91
N GLY A 157 4.53 -3.74 9.12
CA GLY A 157 3.80 -4.57 10.09
C GLY A 157 2.43 -5.08 9.63
N ASN A 158 1.86 -4.51 8.56
CA ASN A 158 0.59 -4.98 8.01
C ASN A 158 0.75 -6.12 7.00
N HIS A 159 1.94 -6.35 6.41
CA HIS A 159 2.15 -7.43 5.44
C HIS A 159 1.73 -8.79 6.02
N ALA A 160 2.28 -9.16 7.18
CA ALA A 160 1.94 -10.43 7.82
C ALA A 160 0.43 -10.58 8.07
N LYS A 161 -0.25 -9.51 8.51
CA LYS A 161 -1.70 -9.51 8.74
C LYS A 161 -2.48 -9.72 7.44
N ILE A 162 -2.12 -9.01 6.38
CA ILE A 162 -2.80 -9.07 5.07
C ILE A 162 -2.70 -10.48 4.49
N PHE A 163 -1.48 -11.02 4.42
CA PHE A 163 -1.23 -12.29 3.75
C PHE A 163 -1.71 -13.50 4.56
N ALA A 164 -1.59 -13.45 5.89
CA ALA A 164 -2.23 -14.45 6.75
C ALA A 164 -3.76 -14.44 6.59
N ALA A 165 -4.37 -13.26 6.48
CA ALA A 165 -5.81 -13.13 6.25
C ALA A 165 -6.27 -13.61 4.85
N ALA A 166 -5.38 -13.61 3.86
CA ALA A 166 -5.60 -14.24 2.56
C ALA A 166 -5.41 -15.77 2.60
N GLY A 167 -4.88 -16.33 3.71
CA GLY A 167 -4.68 -17.75 3.90
C GLY A 167 -3.29 -18.28 3.50
N LEU A 168 -2.28 -17.41 3.40
CA LEU A 168 -0.89 -17.81 3.16
C LEU A 168 -0.13 -18.07 4.47
N GLU A 169 0.90 -18.92 4.43
CA GLU A 169 1.78 -19.17 5.57
C GLU A 169 2.91 -18.13 5.58
N VAL A 170 2.86 -17.18 6.52
CA VAL A 170 3.87 -16.11 6.61
C VAL A 170 5.18 -16.64 7.19
N ARG A 171 6.23 -16.59 6.37
CA ARG A 171 7.63 -16.87 6.71
C ARG A 171 8.48 -15.62 6.48
N TYR A 172 9.75 -15.70 6.89
CA TYR A 172 10.66 -14.58 6.80
C TYR A 172 12.01 -14.99 6.20
N TYR A 173 12.62 -14.08 5.44
CA TYR A 173 14.02 -14.16 5.02
C TYR A 173 14.85 -13.07 5.71
N ARG A 174 16.14 -13.34 5.92
CA ARG A 174 17.10 -12.37 6.45
C ARG A 174 17.16 -11.13 5.56
N TYR A 175 17.16 -9.95 6.17
CA TYR A 175 17.20 -8.68 5.45
C TYR A 175 18.04 -7.65 6.19
N TRP A 176 17.63 -7.22 7.37
CA TRP A 176 18.36 -6.21 8.13
C TRP A 176 19.33 -6.85 9.12
N ASP A 177 20.59 -6.42 9.07
CA ASP A 177 21.62 -6.84 10.02
C ASP A 177 21.77 -5.81 11.16
N PRO A 178 21.44 -6.15 12.42
CA PRO A 178 21.61 -5.26 13.56
C PRO A 178 23.05 -4.85 13.84
N LYS A 179 24.04 -5.62 13.37
CA LYS A 179 25.46 -5.33 13.63
C LYS A 179 25.99 -4.24 12.70
N THR A 180 25.59 -4.28 11.43
CA THR A 180 26.03 -3.31 10.42
C THR A 180 25.02 -2.19 10.18
N LEU A 181 23.79 -2.32 10.70
CA LEU A 181 22.64 -1.48 10.38
C LEU A 181 22.33 -1.43 8.88
N GLY A 182 22.81 -2.43 8.13
CA GLY A 182 22.69 -2.55 6.68
C GLY A 182 21.95 -3.80 6.24
N LEU A 183 22.06 -4.11 4.94
CA LEU A 183 21.45 -5.28 4.33
C LEU A 183 22.33 -6.52 4.52
N ASP A 184 21.79 -7.58 5.13
CA ASP A 184 22.34 -8.94 5.06
C ASP A 184 22.02 -9.57 3.70
N CYS A 185 22.68 -9.10 2.65
CA CYS A 185 22.42 -9.54 1.28
C CYS A 185 22.74 -11.04 1.10
N ALA A 186 23.82 -11.52 1.73
CA ALA A 186 24.22 -12.91 1.65
C ALA A 186 23.16 -13.83 2.30
N GLY A 187 22.70 -13.48 3.51
CA GLY A 187 21.64 -14.22 4.19
C GLY A 187 20.31 -14.16 3.46
N MET A 188 19.94 -13.00 2.90
CA MET A 188 18.77 -12.86 2.04
C MET A 188 18.82 -13.85 0.86
N ILE A 189 19.92 -13.86 0.11
CA ILE A 189 20.07 -14.75 -1.06
C ILE A 189 20.06 -16.23 -0.64
N GLU A 190 20.71 -16.59 0.46
CA GLU A 190 20.71 -17.95 0.98
C GLU A 190 19.29 -18.43 1.32
N ASP A 191 18.53 -17.63 2.07
CA ASP A 191 17.15 -17.96 2.47
C ASP A 191 16.22 -18.07 1.26
N LEU A 192 16.32 -17.13 0.32
CA LEU A 192 15.50 -17.14 -0.90
C LEU A 192 15.86 -18.31 -1.82
N LYS A 193 17.13 -18.71 -1.88
CA LYS A 193 17.52 -19.93 -2.60
C LYS A 193 16.97 -21.20 -1.94
N ALA A 194 16.91 -21.22 -0.60
CA ALA A 194 16.37 -22.35 0.15
C ALA A 194 14.83 -22.42 0.15
N ALA A 195 14.13 -21.35 -0.27
CA ALA A 195 12.67 -21.36 -0.36
C ALA A 195 12.19 -22.47 -1.32
N PRO A 196 11.21 -23.30 -0.92
CA PRO A 196 10.65 -24.33 -1.81
C PRO A 196 10.01 -23.71 -3.06
N ASP A 197 10.09 -24.43 -4.17
CA ASP A 197 9.38 -24.05 -5.39
C ASP A 197 7.85 -24.00 -5.15
N GLY A 198 7.18 -23.09 -5.84
CA GLY A 198 5.78 -22.73 -5.60
C GLY A 198 5.56 -21.74 -4.44
N SER A 199 6.61 -21.35 -3.70
CA SER A 199 6.50 -20.32 -2.66
C SER A 199 6.33 -18.92 -3.26
N ALA A 200 5.73 -18.02 -2.48
CA ALA A 200 5.65 -16.60 -2.81
C ALA A 200 6.72 -15.79 -2.06
N VAL A 201 7.18 -14.68 -2.64
CA VAL A 201 8.19 -13.79 -2.05
C VAL A 201 7.76 -12.34 -2.23
N LEU A 202 7.75 -11.57 -1.14
CA LEU A 202 7.57 -10.12 -1.19
C LEU A 202 8.92 -9.40 -1.16
N LEU A 203 9.11 -8.50 -2.11
CA LEU A 203 10.25 -7.59 -2.21
C LEU A 203 9.75 -6.14 -2.13
N HIS A 204 10.42 -5.28 -1.36
CA HIS A 204 10.16 -3.84 -1.43
C HIS A 204 10.96 -3.28 -2.60
N ALA A 205 10.31 -2.54 -3.51
CA ALA A 205 10.99 -2.00 -4.70
C ALA A 205 12.10 -0.99 -4.34
N CYS A 206 11.82 -0.14 -3.35
CA CYS A 206 12.72 0.86 -2.75
C CYS A 206 12.11 1.39 -1.44
N ALA A 207 12.89 2.17 -0.70
CA ALA A 207 12.58 2.72 0.62
C ALA A 207 11.94 1.69 1.54
N HIS A 208 12.69 0.63 1.86
CA HIS A 208 12.23 -0.46 2.70
C HIS A 208 11.61 0.07 4.01
N ASN A 209 10.40 -0.37 4.30
CA ASN A 209 9.69 -0.03 5.53
C ASN A 209 9.74 -1.25 6.45
N PRO A 210 10.32 -1.14 7.67
CA PRO A 210 10.57 0.10 8.41
C PRO A 210 12.03 0.61 8.41
N THR A 211 12.98 -0.10 7.81
CA THR A 211 14.42 0.14 8.10
C THR A 211 15.05 1.28 7.32
N GLY A 212 14.50 1.66 6.15
CA GLY A 212 15.11 2.59 5.21
C GLY A 212 16.35 2.05 4.48
N VAL A 213 16.71 0.78 4.71
CA VAL A 213 17.86 0.12 4.07
C VAL A 213 17.40 -0.55 2.80
N ASP A 214 17.97 -0.18 1.65
CA ASP A 214 17.67 -0.79 0.36
C ASP A 214 18.90 -1.53 -0.20
N PRO A 215 18.71 -2.59 -1.01
CA PRO A 215 19.80 -3.16 -1.79
C PRO A 215 20.34 -2.13 -2.79
N THR A 216 21.66 -2.10 -2.93
CA THR A 216 22.33 -1.38 -4.02
C THR A 216 21.99 -2.01 -5.38
N GLU A 217 22.24 -1.31 -6.49
CA GLU A 217 22.04 -1.88 -7.82
C GLU A 217 22.81 -3.19 -8.03
N GLY A 218 24.05 -3.28 -7.53
CA GLY A 218 24.85 -4.50 -7.60
C GLY A 218 24.18 -5.65 -6.86
N GLN A 219 23.70 -5.41 -5.64
CA GLN A 219 22.98 -6.41 -4.85
C GLN A 219 21.65 -6.80 -5.51
N TRP A 220 20.92 -5.86 -6.12
CA TRP A 220 19.71 -6.19 -6.88
C TRP A 220 19.98 -7.11 -8.07
N ARG A 221 21.13 -6.95 -8.75
CA ARG A 221 21.57 -7.86 -9.80
C ARG A 221 21.86 -9.26 -9.25
N ASP A 222 22.53 -9.34 -8.10
CA ASP A 222 22.81 -10.62 -7.43
C ASP A 222 21.51 -11.33 -7.00
N ILE A 223 20.55 -10.57 -6.45
CA ILE A 223 19.23 -11.08 -6.07
C ILE A 223 18.46 -11.56 -7.32
N ALA A 224 18.41 -10.75 -8.39
CA ALA A 224 17.77 -11.16 -9.64
C ALA A 224 18.37 -12.45 -10.19
N SER A 225 19.71 -12.53 -10.21
CA SER A 225 20.44 -13.73 -10.65
C SER A 225 20.11 -14.96 -9.79
N ALA A 226 19.98 -14.79 -8.47
CA ALA A 226 19.63 -15.87 -7.54
C ALA A 226 18.19 -16.38 -7.71
N LEU A 227 17.27 -15.52 -8.15
CA LEU A 227 15.85 -15.85 -8.33
C LEU A 227 15.52 -16.26 -9.78
N LYS A 228 16.38 -15.95 -10.74
CA LYS A 228 16.16 -16.27 -12.16
C LYS A 228 16.03 -17.79 -12.35
N GLY A 229 14.94 -18.20 -13.02
CA GLY A 229 14.64 -19.61 -13.29
C GLY A 229 14.09 -20.39 -12.09
N ARG A 230 13.89 -19.75 -10.93
CA ARG A 230 13.19 -20.36 -9.80
C ARG A 230 11.69 -20.28 -10.00
N GLU A 231 10.96 -21.31 -9.56
CA GLU A 231 9.50 -21.31 -9.57
C GLU A 231 8.95 -20.58 -8.32
N LEU A 232 9.25 -19.29 -8.20
CA LEU A 232 8.79 -18.46 -7.09
C LEU A 232 7.81 -17.40 -7.59
N ALA A 233 6.70 -17.22 -6.87
CA ALA A 233 5.73 -16.16 -7.12
C ALA A 233 6.22 -14.85 -6.50
N LEU A 234 6.91 -14.04 -7.30
CA LEU A 234 7.49 -12.78 -6.85
C LEU A 234 6.44 -11.65 -6.83
N PHE A 235 6.45 -10.85 -5.76
CA PHE A 235 5.63 -9.66 -5.61
C PHE A 235 6.46 -8.47 -5.14
N PHE A 236 6.50 -7.42 -5.95
CA PHE A 236 7.09 -6.13 -5.57
C PHE A 236 6.04 -5.21 -4.96
N ASP A 237 6.27 -4.75 -3.72
CA ASP A 237 5.55 -3.61 -3.14
C ASP A 237 6.31 -2.31 -3.45
N SER A 238 5.68 -1.43 -4.25
CA SER A 238 6.21 -0.13 -4.67
C SER A 238 5.31 1.00 -4.17
N ALA A 239 5.59 1.46 -2.96
CA ALA A 239 4.83 2.53 -2.30
C ALA A 239 5.53 3.91 -2.30
N TYR A 240 6.82 3.95 -2.65
CA TYR A 240 7.69 5.11 -2.44
C TYR A 240 8.50 5.52 -3.69
N GLN A 241 8.14 5.04 -4.88
CA GLN A 241 8.86 5.40 -6.11
C GLN A 241 8.90 6.94 -6.30
N GLY A 242 10.10 7.50 -6.36
CA GLY A 242 10.42 8.92 -6.41
C GLY A 242 10.77 9.55 -5.06
N PHE A 243 10.55 8.86 -3.95
CA PHE A 243 10.81 9.35 -2.59
C PHE A 243 12.10 8.79 -1.97
N ALA A 244 12.68 7.72 -2.50
CA ALA A 244 13.91 7.16 -1.94
C ALA A 244 15.12 8.00 -2.35
N SER A 245 15.35 8.15 -3.66
CA SER A 245 16.46 8.96 -4.20
C SER A 245 16.08 10.37 -4.62
N GLY A 246 14.78 10.69 -4.67
CA GLY A 246 14.27 11.89 -5.36
C GLY A 246 14.16 11.72 -6.88
N ASN A 247 14.46 10.53 -7.41
CA ASN A 247 14.38 10.19 -8.83
C ASN A 247 13.53 8.93 -9.02
N ALA A 248 12.35 9.08 -9.64
CA ALA A 248 11.43 7.97 -9.87
C ALA A 248 11.98 6.89 -10.82
N GLU A 249 12.91 7.23 -11.70
CA GLU A 249 13.54 6.28 -12.62
C GLU A 249 14.57 5.43 -11.88
N ALA A 250 15.37 6.04 -11.01
CA ALA A 250 16.34 5.34 -10.16
C ALA A 250 15.62 4.44 -9.13
N ASP A 251 14.56 4.94 -8.51
CA ASP A 251 13.75 4.20 -7.53
C ASP A 251 13.00 2.99 -8.15
N ALA A 252 12.94 2.90 -9.48
CA ALA A 252 12.35 1.78 -10.22
C ALA A 252 13.38 0.76 -10.71
N PHE A 253 14.67 0.91 -10.36
CA PHE A 253 15.75 0.05 -10.85
C PHE A 253 15.43 -1.46 -10.66
N SER A 254 15.02 -1.88 -9.47
CA SER A 254 14.74 -3.28 -9.15
C SER A 254 13.67 -3.88 -10.07
N ILE A 255 12.54 -3.17 -10.22
CA ILE A 255 11.41 -3.55 -11.08
C ILE A 255 11.88 -3.73 -12.53
N ARG A 256 12.58 -2.73 -13.06
CA ARG A 256 13.00 -2.70 -14.47
C ARG A 256 14.11 -3.70 -14.76
N HIS A 257 15.00 -3.93 -13.80
CA HIS A 257 16.06 -4.92 -13.95
C HIS A 257 15.48 -6.33 -13.98
N PHE A 258 14.55 -6.68 -13.09
CA PHE A 258 13.89 -7.98 -13.10
C PHE A 258 13.13 -8.25 -14.41
N GLU A 259 12.45 -7.23 -14.95
CA GLU A 259 11.77 -7.34 -16.25
C GLU A 259 12.78 -7.59 -17.39
N LYS A 260 13.89 -6.85 -17.41
CA LYS A 260 14.97 -7.04 -18.40
C LYS A 260 15.63 -8.42 -18.32
N GLU A 261 15.70 -8.99 -17.13
CA GLU A 261 16.18 -10.36 -16.93
C GLU A 261 15.17 -11.44 -17.34
N GLY A 262 13.96 -11.05 -17.76
CA GLY A 262 12.89 -11.96 -18.16
C GLY A 262 12.20 -12.65 -16.98
N ILE A 263 12.25 -12.04 -15.78
CA ILE A 263 11.65 -12.61 -14.57
C ILE A 263 10.20 -12.12 -14.45
N SER A 264 9.24 -13.05 -14.42
CA SER A 264 7.84 -12.73 -14.18
C SER A 264 7.60 -12.37 -12.71
N PHE A 265 6.86 -11.28 -12.46
CA PHE A 265 6.49 -10.85 -11.12
C PHE A 265 5.17 -10.07 -11.11
N ALA A 266 4.55 -10.01 -9.94
CA ALA A 266 3.49 -9.08 -9.63
C ALA A 266 4.05 -7.77 -9.03
N LEU A 267 3.40 -6.65 -9.29
CA LEU A 267 3.79 -5.32 -8.84
C LEU A 267 2.58 -4.60 -8.25
N GLY A 268 2.64 -4.28 -6.96
CA GLY A 268 1.67 -3.43 -6.27
C GLY A 268 2.19 -2.00 -6.20
N GLN A 269 1.50 -1.06 -6.83
CA GLN A 269 1.82 0.36 -6.76
C GLN A 269 0.88 1.10 -5.81
N SER A 270 1.43 1.95 -4.94
CA SER A 270 0.66 2.92 -4.15
C SER A 270 0.94 4.34 -4.61
N PHE A 271 -0.13 5.13 -4.77
CA PHE A 271 -0.03 6.57 -5.04
C PHE A 271 -0.21 7.44 -3.78
N ALA A 272 -0.21 6.81 -2.60
CA ALA A 272 -0.48 7.51 -1.34
C ALA A 272 0.64 8.49 -0.97
N LYS A 273 1.91 8.14 -1.21
CA LYS A 273 3.08 8.95 -0.80
C LYS A 273 3.56 9.81 -1.96
N ASN A 274 3.94 9.18 -3.08
CA ASN A 274 4.47 9.86 -4.27
C ASN A 274 3.53 10.94 -4.87
N PHE A 275 2.21 10.84 -4.66
CA PHE A 275 1.24 11.88 -5.07
C PHE A 275 0.53 12.53 -3.88
N GLY A 276 0.83 12.15 -2.63
CA GLY A 276 0.12 12.65 -1.45
C GLY A 276 -1.37 12.25 -1.37
N LEU A 277 -1.81 11.25 -2.15
CA LEU A 277 -3.21 10.83 -2.26
C LEU A 277 -3.58 9.76 -1.22
N TYR A 278 -3.20 10.00 0.04
CA TYR A 278 -3.35 9.03 1.13
C TYR A 278 -4.78 8.52 1.30
N GLY A 279 -5.74 9.45 1.34
CA GLY A 279 -7.16 9.19 1.57
C GLY A 279 -7.93 8.75 0.33
N GLU A 280 -7.44 9.04 -0.87
CA GLU A 280 -8.09 8.67 -2.15
C GLU A 280 -7.99 7.18 -2.47
N ARG A 281 -7.09 6.47 -1.77
CA ARG A 281 -6.91 5.01 -1.88
C ARG A 281 -6.67 4.55 -3.31
N VAL A 282 -5.79 5.23 -4.04
CA VAL A 282 -5.45 4.90 -5.43
C VAL A 282 -4.16 4.09 -5.55
N GLY A 283 -4.19 3.04 -6.38
CA GLY A 283 -3.10 2.09 -6.63
C GLY A 283 -3.41 1.18 -7.81
N VAL A 284 -2.42 0.36 -8.20
CA VAL A 284 -2.53 -0.62 -9.28
C VAL A 284 -1.86 -1.92 -8.84
N LEU A 285 -2.43 -3.05 -9.24
CA LEU A 285 -1.74 -4.34 -9.29
C LEU A 285 -1.49 -4.68 -10.76
N SER A 286 -0.23 -4.89 -11.12
CA SER A 286 0.20 -5.34 -12.44
C SER A 286 0.91 -6.69 -12.33
N MET A 287 0.72 -7.59 -13.30
CA MET A 287 1.41 -8.87 -13.37
C MET A 287 2.07 -9.02 -14.74
N ILE A 288 3.38 -9.27 -14.75
CA ILE A 288 4.14 -9.58 -15.95
C ILE A 288 3.98 -11.07 -16.24
N CYS A 289 3.51 -11.37 -17.44
CA CYS A 289 3.10 -12.71 -17.88
C CYS A 289 4.04 -13.21 -18.99
N ALA A 290 3.99 -14.51 -19.28
CA ALA A 290 4.76 -15.14 -20.34
C ALA A 290 4.29 -14.73 -21.74
N ASP A 291 2.99 -14.49 -21.91
CA ASP A 291 2.37 -14.13 -23.18
C ASP A 291 1.06 -13.32 -22.99
N PRO A 292 0.49 -12.73 -24.06
CA PRO A 292 -0.77 -11.97 -23.97
C PRO A 292 -1.98 -12.78 -23.54
N ASP A 293 -2.02 -14.07 -23.90
CA ASP A 293 -3.15 -14.94 -23.55
C ASP A 293 -3.17 -15.21 -22.05
N GLU A 294 -2.00 -15.40 -21.44
CA GLU A 294 -1.83 -15.51 -19.99
C GLU A 294 -2.23 -14.21 -19.29
N ALA A 295 -1.81 -13.06 -19.80
CA ALA A 295 -2.22 -11.77 -19.25
C ALA A 295 -3.74 -11.61 -19.25
N GLN A 296 -4.42 -12.01 -20.33
CA GLN A 296 -5.88 -11.97 -20.40
C GLN A 296 -6.55 -12.91 -19.39
N ARG A 297 -6.04 -14.14 -19.23
CA ARG A 297 -6.54 -15.10 -18.23
C ARG A 297 -6.36 -14.56 -16.81
N ILE A 298 -5.18 -14.04 -16.48
CA ILE A 298 -4.88 -13.46 -15.17
C ILE A 298 -5.80 -12.27 -14.88
N GLU A 299 -5.95 -11.33 -15.81
CA GLU A 299 -6.83 -10.17 -15.63
C GLU A 299 -8.28 -10.60 -15.38
N SER A 300 -8.75 -11.66 -16.05
CA SER A 300 -10.09 -12.22 -15.83
C SER A 300 -10.29 -12.75 -14.40
N GLN A 301 -9.28 -13.43 -13.84
CA GLN A 301 -9.33 -13.96 -12.48
C GLN A 301 -9.24 -12.82 -11.45
N LEU A 302 -8.41 -11.81 -11.70
CA LEU A 302 -8.35 -10.61 -10.85
C LEU A 302 -9.71 -9.90 -10.82
N LYS A 303 -10.42 -9.79 -11.94
CA LYS A 303 -11.80 -9.25 -11.97
C LYS A 303 -12.77 -10.09 -11.15
N GLN A 304 -12.68 -11.43 -11.24
CA GLN A 304 -13.52 -12.33 -10.44
C GLN A 304 -13.27 -12.19 -8.94
N LEU A 305 -12.03 -11.94 -8.52
CA LEU A 305 -11.68 -11.65 -7.13
C LEU A 305 -12.17 -10.28 -6.68
N ILE A 306 -12.00 -9.24 -7.50
CA ILE A 306 -12.39 -7.87 -7.15
C ILE A 306 -13.91 -7.72 -6.99
N ARG A 307 -14.69 -8.34 -7.88
CA ARG A 307 -16.14 -8.16 -7.95
C ARG A 307 -16.87 -8.40 -6.61
N PRO A 308 -16.63 -9.52 -5.89
CA PRO A 308 -17.21 -9.75 -4.56
C PRO A 308 -16.50 -9.01 -3.42
N MET A 309 -15.31 -8.44 -3.62
CA MET A 309 -14.61 -7.66 -2.59
C MET A 309 -15.17 -6.25 -2.47
N TYR A 310 -15.27 -5.53 -3.59
CA TYR A 310 -15.71 -4.13 -3.61
C TYR A 310 -16.35 -3.69 -4.94
N SER A 311 -16.81 -4.64 -5.77
CA SER A 311 -17.49 -4.37 -7.05
C SER A 311 -16.60 -3.75 -8.15
N SER A 312 -16.18 -2.50 -7.97
CA SER A 312 -15.28 -1.76 -8.85
C SER A 312 -14.55 -0.66 -8.05
N PRO A 313 -13.35 -0.23 -8.49
CA PRO A 313 -12.52 0.68 -7.69
C PRO A 313 -12.99 2.14 -7.73
N PRO A 314 -12.55 2.99 -6.78
CA PRO A 314 -12.96 4.39 -6.70
C PRO A 314 -12.39 5.25 -7.83
N LEU A 315 -13.18 6.22 -8.26
CA LEU A 315 -12.93 7.01 -9.47
C LEU A 315 -11.96 8.20 -9.27
N SER A 316 -12.10 8.93 -8.16
CA SER A 316 -11.49 10.26 -7.98
C SER A 316 -9.97 10.24 -8.04
N GLY A 317 -9.31 9.44 -7.20
CA GLY A 317 -7.85 9.33 -7.19
C GLY A 317 -7.26 8.91 -8.54
N ALA A 318 -7.92 8.00 -9.27
CA ALA A 318 -7.46 7.57 -10.60
C ALA A 318 -7.48 8.73 -11.61
N ARG A 319 -8.56 9.53 -11.63
CA ARG A 319 -8.64 10.73 -12.48
C ARG A 319 -7.52 11.73 -12.17
N ILE A 320 -7.23 11.96 -10.88
CA ILE A 320 -6.17 12.90 -10.45
C ILE A 320 -4.81 12.44 -10.99
N VAL A 321 -4.49 11.15 -10.85
CA VAL A 321 -3.20 10.60 -11.33
C VAL A 321 -3.14 10.64 -12.86
N GLU A 322 -4.23 10.28 -13.55
CA GLU A 322 -4.27 10.25 -15.01
C GLU A 322 -4.09 11.64 -15.63
N VAL A 323 -4.74 12.68 -15.09
CA VAL A 323 -4.58 14.07 -15.56
C VAL A 323 -3.12 14.54 -15.43
N ARG A 324 -2.40 14.09 -14.40
CA ARG A 324 -0.98 14.41 -14.21
C ARG A 324 -0.07 13.64 -15.17
N ALA A 325 -0.47 12.46 -15.65
CA ALA A 325 0.38 11.59 -16.45
C ALA A 325 0.77 12.13 -17.82
N ALA A 326 0.02 13.07 -18.38
CA ALA A 326 0.47 13.83 -19.55
C ALA A 326 1.74 14.68 -19.26
N THR A 327 2.16 14.80 -18.00
CA THR A 327 3.28 15.63 -17.51
C THR A 327 4.20 14.86 -16.52
N LEU A 328 4.07 13.54 -16.38
CA LEU A 328 4.62 12.79 -15.23
C LEU A 328 6.17 12.72 -15.17
N ARG A 329 6.85 12.77 -16.33
CA ARG A 329 8.31 12.63 -16.36
C ARG A 329 9.09 13.85 -15.90
N THR A 330 8.52 15.04 -16.00
CA THR A 330 9.27 16.29 -15.77
C THR A 330 9.20 16.80 -14.33
N HIS A 331 8.25 16.34 -13.51
CA HIS A 331 7.96 16.98 -12.22
C HIS A 331 8.45 16.24 -10.97
N VAL A 332 8.88 14.99 -11.06
CA VAL A 332 9.63 14.37 -9.93
C VAL A 332 10.99 15.04 -9.78
N HIS A 333 11.58 15.53 -10.88
CA HIS A 333 12.83 16.31 -10.86
C HIS A 333 12.65 17.76 -10.38
N GLY A 334 11.62 18.49 -10.83
CA GLY A 334 11.52 19.94 -10.57
C GLY A 334 11.10 20.38 -9.16
N GLN A 335 10.54 19.48 -8.33
CA GLN A 335 10.11 19.82 -6.96
C GLN A 335 11.18 19.52 -5.90
N ALA A 336 12.16 18.68 -6.20
CA ALA A 336 13.36 18.54 -5.37
C ALA A 336 14.27 19.78 -5.47
N GLU A 337 14.29 20.44 -6.63
CA GLU A 337 15.14 21.61 -6.89
C GLU A 337 14.54 22.95 -6.43
N SER A 338 13.20 23.05 -6.32
CA SER A 338 12.52 24.27 -5.85
C SER A 338 12.24 24.29 -4.33
N GLY A 339 12.51 23.18 -3.65
CA GLY A 339 12.58 23.11 -2.19
C GLY A 339 13.91 23.65 -1.68
N THR A 340 14.02 24.97 -1.57
CA THR A 340 15.03 25.56 -0.67
C THR A 340 14.80 24.94 0.71
N HIS A 341 15.76 24.13 1.18
CA HIS A 341 15.81 23.36 2.44
C HIS A 341 15.39 21.89 2.47
N VAL A 342 15.64 21.09 1.41
CA VAL A 342 15.90 19.65 1.64
C VAL A 342 17.35 19.48 2.15
N HIS A 343 17.56 19.70 3.45
CA HIS A 343 18.85 19.40 4.07
C HIS A 343 19.10 17.89 4.04
N ARG A 344 20.17 17.48 3.35
CA ARG A 344 20.79 16.16 3.49
C ARG A 344 21.12 15.92 4.96
N TYR A 345 20.38 15.06 5.64
CA TYR A 345 20.83 14.43 6.87
C TYR A 345 21.61 13.15 6.52
N ALA A 346 22.79 13.34 5.95
CA ALA A 346 23.82 12.32 5.81
C ALA A 346 25.14 13.04 5.50
N GLU A 347 25.75 13.65 6.51
CA GLU A 347 27.16 14.09 6.63
C GLU A 347 27.26 15.22 7.67
N SER A 348 27.23 14.85 8.96
CA SER A 348 27.81 15.65 10.06
C SER A 348 27.80 14.81 11.34
N GLY A 349 28.63 13.77 11.34
CA GLY A 349 28.80 12.85 12.46
C GLY A 349 30.26 12.52 12.71
N THR A 350 31.18 13.43 12.43
CA THR A 350 32.61 13.27 12.74
C THR A 350 33.19 14.62 13.13
N HIS A 351 33.03 14.99 14.41
CA HIS A 351 34.04 15.66 15.26
C HIS A 351 33.36 16.31 16.47
N ALA A 352 33.31 15.58 17.58
CA ALA A 352 33.35 16.16 18.92
C ALA A 352 33.71 15.07 19.94
N HIS A 353 34.97 14.62 19.90
CA HIS A 353 35.65 14.13 21.09
C HIS A 353 36.59 15.23 21.55
N ARG A 354 36.23 15.90 22.65
CA ARG A 354 37.12 16.35 23.72
C ARG A 354 36.31 16.70 24.95
#